data_AF-A0A7D5VL43-F1
#
_entry.id   AF-A0A7D5VL43-F1
#
_cell.length_a   1.000
_cell.length_b   1.000
_cell.length_c   1.000
_cell.angle_alpha   90.00
_cell.angle_beta   90.00
_cell.angle_gamma   90.00
#
_symmetry.space_group_name_H-M   'P 1'
#
loop_
_entity.id
_entity.type
_entity.pdbx_description
1 polymer ?
#
loop_
_entity_poly.entity_id
_entity_poly.type
_entity_poly.pdbx_seq_one_letter_code
_entity_poly.pdbx_strand_id
1 'polypeptide(L)'
;MPRHHTEAAATAGPAAREHARHGGVTAADGGLLLLRLAFGLPLAGHGAQKLFGLFGGRGLTATGKWFESLGYRPGRLFAVIGGLSELLGGLGLALGLFTPLAAAAIVGVMINAMVSVAAAHGLWIDQGGIEYNIGIAVAALAVAAIGPGRLALDHYLPWGRGGWPHAALALGLGGLGAALALAL
;
A
#
# COMPACT_ATOMS: atom_id res chain seq x y z
N MET A 1 -3.17 52.46 -34.44
CA MET A 1 -2.04 52.28 -33.50
C MET A 1 -2.47 51.29 -32.42
N PRO A 2 -1.70 50.21 -32.20
CA PRO A 2 -2.00 49.15 -31.24
C PRO A 2 -1.40 49.46 -29.85
N ARG A 3 -2.04 48.96 -28.77
CA ARG A 3 -1.46 48.52 -27.46
C ARG A 3 -2.47 48.70 -26.31
N HIS A 4 -3.40 47.76 -26.13
CA HIS A 4 -4.20 47.67 -24.89
C HIS A 4 -4.30 46.26 -24.30
N HIS A 5 -3.48 45.30 -24.77
CA HIS A 5 -3.58 43.90 -24.31
C HIS A 5 -2.47 43.44 -23.35
N THR A 6 -1.54 44.33 -22.94
CA THR A 6 -0.35 43.90 -22.18
C THR A 6 -0.36 44.23 -20.68
N GLU A 7 -1.35 44.97 -20.15
CA GLU A 7 -1.33 45.38 -18.73
C GLU A 7 -2.12 44.48 -17.77
N ALA A 8 -3.03 43.63 -18.26
CA ALA A 8 -3.91 42.85 -17.38
C ALA A 8 -3.20 41.72 -16.60
N ALA A 9 -1.98 41.32 -16.99
CA ALA A 9 -1.26 40.23 -16.33
C ALA A 9 -0.45 40.67 -15.10
N ALA A 10 -0.25 41.98 -14.87
CA ALA A 10 0.64 42.48 -13.82
C ALA A 10 -0.01 42.60 -12.42
N THR A 11 -1.34 42.55 -12.31
CA THR A 11 -2.10 42.94 -11.10
C THR A 11 -2.67 41.78 -10.28
N ALA A 12 -2.20 40.54 -10.48
CA ALA A 12 -2.50 39.48 -9.51
C ALA A 12 -1.80 39.79 -8.19
N GLY A 13 -2.58 40.17 -7.16
CA GLY A 13 -2.08 40.51 -5.82
C GLY A 13 -1.35 39.33 -5.15
N PRO A 14 -0.53 39.59 -4.11
CA PRO A 14 0.26 38.57 -3.42
C PRO A 14 -0.56 37.34 -3.02
N ALA A 15 -1.79 37.54 -2.52
CA ALA A 15 -2.72 36.49 -2.12
C ALA A 15 -3.23 35.62 -3.29
N ALA A 16 -3.34 36.16 -4.50
CA ALA A 16 -3.70 35.40 -5.71
C ALA A 16 -2.52 34.57 -6.22
N ARG A 17 -1.30 35.10 -6.08
CA ARG A 17 -0.05 34.34 -6.37
C ARG A 17 0.22 33.28 -5.32
N GLU A 18 -0.17 33.50 -4.07
CA GLU A 18 -0.09 32.54 -2.97
C GLU A 18 -1.13 31.42 -3.11
N HIS A 19 -2.38 31.74 -3.45
CA HIS A 19 -3.39 30.73 -3.84
C HIS A 19 -2.96 29.90 -5.06
N ALA A 20 -2.34 30.52 -6.07
CA ALA A 20 -1.79 29.80 -7.22
C ALA A 20 -0.60 28.88 -6.84
N ARG A 21 0.20 29.25 -5.83
CA ARG A 21 1.28 28.42 -5.27
C ARG A 21 0.77 27.24 -4.43
N HIS A 22 -0.41 27.37 -3.82
CA HIS A 22 -1.03 26.32 -2.99
C HIS A 22 -1.97 25.37 -3.75
N GLY A 23 -2.28 25.62 -5.02
CA GLY A 23 -3.16 24.77 -5.84
C GLY A 23 -2.44 23.66 -6.63
N GLY A 24 -1.12 23.76 -6.83
CA GLY A 24 -0.35 22.80 -7.65
C GLY A 24 0.11 21.56 -6.89
N VAL A 25 0.31 20.44 -7.59
CA VAL A 25 0.92 19.21 -7.06
C VAL A 25 2.30 19.52 -6.47
N THR A 26 2.51 19.18 -5.21
CA THR A 26 3.79 19.45 -4.51
C THR A 26 4.78 18.29 -4.69
N ALA A 27 6.05 18.52 -4.39
CA ALA A 27 7.04 17.45 -4.33
C ALA A 27 6.67 16.36 -3.29
N ALA A 28 6.02 16.75 -2.19
CA ALA A 28 5.52 15.81 -1.19
C ALA A 28 4.39 14.93 -1.75
N ASP A 29 3.47 15.50 -2.54
CA ASP A 29 2.43 14.74 -3.24
C ASP A 29 3.04 13.72 -4.21
N GLY A 30 4.07 14.13 -4.96
CA GLY A 30 4.83 13.26 -5.84
C GLY A 30 5.58 12.16 -5.08
N GLY A 31 6.22 12.49 -3.96
CA GLY A 31 6.91 11.54 -3.10
C GLY A 31 5.99 10.49 -2.50
N LEU A 32 4.79 10.87 -2.06
CA LEU A 32 3.77 9.94 -1.58
C LEU A 32 3.25 9.03 -2.70
N LEU A 33 3.07 9.55 -3.92
CA LEU A 33 2.74 8.71 -5.07
C LEU A 33 3.85 7.69 -5.35
N LEU A 34 5.12 8.12 -5.39
CA LEU A 34 6.24 7.21 -5.62
C LEU A 34 6.31 6.12 -4.53
N LEU A 35 6.12 6.47 -3.27
CA LEU A 35 6.09 5.51 -2.17
C LEU A 35 4.97 4.48 -2.35
N ARG A 36 3.76 4.95 -2.69
CA ARG A 36 2.59 4.09 -2.96
C ARG A 36 2.84 3.15 -4.13
N LEU A 37 3.40 3.64 -5.23
CA LEU A 37 3.69 2.82 -6.40
C LEU A 37 4.82 1.81 -6.13
N ALA A 38 5.89 2.25 -5.45
CA ALA A 38 7.06 1.43 -5.17
C ALA A 38 6.74 0.21 -4.30
N PHE A 39 5.82 0.33 -3.35
CA PHE A 39 5.41 -0.80 -2.49
C PHE A 39 4.13 -1.49 -2.96
N GLY A 40 3.17 -0.72 -3.50
CA GLY A 40 1.87 -1.24 -3.92
C GLY A 40 1.95 -2.10 -5.18
N LEU A 41 2.68 -1.68 -6.21
CA LEU A 41 2.74 -2.42 -7.47
C LEU A 41 3.49 -3.76 -7.35
N PRO A 42 4.64 -3.86 -6.67
CA PRO A 42 5.27 -5.16 -6.45
C PRO A 42 4.40 -6.14 -5.65
N LEU A 43 3.69 -5.66 -4.62
CA LEU A 43 2.73 -6.52 -3.91
C LEU A 43 1.57 -6.94 -4.80
N ALA A 44 1.05 -6.05 -5.64
CA ALA A 44 0.05 -6.42 -6.64
C ALA A 44 0.58 -7.51 -7.59
N GLY A 45 1.85 -7.40 -8.00
CA GLY A 45 2.57 -8.41 -8.76
C GLY A 45 2.67 -9.75 -8.03
N HIS A 46 3.00 -9.74 -6.74
CA HIS A 46 3.03 -10.96 -5.92
C HIS A 46 1.65 -11.61 -5.79
N GLY A 47 0.59 -10.82 -5.60
CA GLY A 47 -0.78 -11.30 -5.59
C GLY A 47 -1.16 -11.95 -6.93
N ALA A 48 -0.80 -11.30 -8.05
CA ALA A 48 -1.01 -11.84 -9.40
C ALA A 48 -0.21 -13.13 -9.66
N GLN A 49 1.03 -13.23 -9.15
CA GLN A 49 1.82 -14.45 -9.19
C GLN A 49 1.16 -15.60 -8.43
N LYS A 50 0.59 -15.32 -7.25
CA LYS A 50 -0.11 -16.30 -6.42
C LYS A 50 -1.43 -16.74 -7.02
N LEU A 51 -2.26 -15.82 -7.49
CA LEU A 51 -3.62 -16.11 -7.97
C LEU A 51 -3.64 -16.65 -9.40
N PHE A 52 -2.88 -16.01 -10.29
CA PHE A 52 -3.01 -16.19 -11.74
C PHE A 52 -1.77 -16.79 -12.40
N GLY A 53 -0.64 -16.89 -11.67
CA GLY A 53 0.62 -17.36 -12.23
C GLY A 53 1.28 -16.35 -13.19
N LEU A 54 0.84 -15.09 -13.18
CA LEU A 54 1.43 -14.03 -13.98
C LEU A 54 2.86 -13.71 -13.50
N PHE A 55 3.67 -13.07 -14.34
CA PHE A 55 5.05 -12.66 -14.01
C PHE A 55 5.94 -13.82 -13.52
N GLY A 56 5.79 -15.01 -14.11
CA GLY A 56 6.52 -16.21 -13.72
C GLY A 56 6.09 -16.83 -12.37
N GLY A 57 4.91 -16.45 -11.87
CA GLY A 57 4.38 -16.93 -10.61
C GLY A 57 3.96 -18.40 -10.62
N ARG A 58 3.85 -18.98 -9.42
CA ARG A 58 3.47 -20.40 -9.22
C ARG A 58 2.01 -20.70 -9.58
N GLY A 59 1.14 -19.69 -9.57
CA GLY A 59 -0.30 -19.85 -9.73
C GLY A 59 -0.97 -20.48 -8.51
N LEU A 60 -2.30 -20.48 -8.51
CA LEU A 60 -3.09 -20.74 -7.29
C LEU A 60 -2.85 -22.13 -6.71
N THR A 61 -2.82 -23.16 -7.56
CA THR A 61 -2.71 -24.55 -7.10
C THR A 61 -1.36 -24.82 -6.43
N ALA A 62 -0.25 -24.39 -7.03
CA ALA A 62 1.07 -24.59 -6.46
C ALA A 62 1.31 -23.70 -5.24
N THR A 63 0.75 -22.48 -5.24
CA THR A 63 0.73 -21.62 -4.06
C THR A 63 -0.04 -22.28 -2.91
N GLY A 64 -1.19 -22.89 -3.17
CA GLY A 64 -1.96 -23.62 -2.16
C GLY A 64 -1.16 -24.74 -1.49
N LYS A 65 -0.43 -25.54 -2.28
CA LYS A 65 0.47 -26.59 -1.75
C LYS A 65 1.60 -26.00 -0.91
N TRP A 66 2.17 -24.87 -1.32
CA TRP A 66 3.19 -24.18 -0.54
C TRP A 66 2.63 -23.66 0.80
N PHE A 67 1.43 -23.07 0.82
CA PHE A 67 0.76 -22.66 2.05
C PHE A 67 0.50 -23.84 2.99
N GLU A 68 0.09 -24.99 2.46
CA GLU A 68 -0.05 -26.24 3.25
C GLU A 68 1.27 -26.68 3.87
N SER A 69 2.40 -26.51 3.18
CA SER A 69 3.73 -26.81 3.73
C SER A 69 4.15 -25.87 4.87
N LEU A 70 3.53 -24.69 4.97
CA LEU A 70 3.71 -23.74 6.06
C LEU A 70 2.72 -23.94 7.23
N GLY A 71 1.78 -24.89 7.09
CA GLY A 71 0.80 -25.21 8.13
C GLY A 71 -0.62 -24.68 7.89
N TYR A 72 -0.84 -23.82 6.89
CA TYR A 72 -2.17 -23.28 6.58
C TYR A 72 -3.07 -24.33 5.92
N ARG A 73 -4.23 -24.66 6.51
CA ARG A 73 -5.13 -25.71 6.00
C ARG A 73 -6.60 -25.26 5.94
N PRO A 74 -7.28 -25.37 4.79
CA PRO A 74 -6.80 -25.87 3.49
C PRO A 74 -5.96 -24.82 2.74
N GLY A 75 -4.79 -25.21 2.22
CA GLY A 75 -3.80 -24.24 1.72
C GLY A 75 -4.28 -23.44 0.52
N ARG A 76 -5.14 -24.01 -0.32
CA ARG A 76 -5.76 -23.29 -1.45
C ARG A 76 -6.62 -22.10 -0.99
N LEU A 77 -7.32 -22.21 0.14
CA LEU A 77 -8.10 -21.10 0.69
C LEU A 77 -7.18 -19.94 1.08
N PHE A 78 -6.12 -20.24 1.83
CA PHE A 78 -5.16 -19.23 2.25
C PHE A 78 -4.34 -18.66 1.09
N ALA A 79 -4.09 -19.45 0.04
CA ALA A 79 -3.49 -18.92 -1.19
C ALA A 79 -4.41 -17.91 -1.89
N VAL A 80 -5.74 -18.12 -1.88
CA VAL A 80 -6.71 -17.13 -2.37
C VAL A 80 -6.70 -15.89 -1.46
N ILE A 81 -6.79 -16.06 -0.14
CA ILE A 81 -6.83 -14.95 0.82
C ILE A 81 -5.56 -14.10 0.75
N GLY A 82 -4.39 -14.74 0.81
CA GLY A 82 -3.09 -14.07 0.72
C GLY A 82 -2.89 -13.42 -0.64
N GLY A 83 -3.22 -14.13 -1.73
CA GLY A 83 -3.11 -13.59 -3.08
C GLY A 83 -4.03 -12.39 -3.34
N LEU A 84 -5.29 -12.44 -2.87
CA LEU A 84 -6.22 -11.31 -2.98
C LEU A 84 -5.81 -10.15 -2.08
N SER A 85 -5.33 -10.42 -0.87
CA SER A 85 -4.85 -9.39 0.05
C SER A 85 -3.66 -8.64 -0.55
N GLU A 86 -2.70 -9.34 -1.16
CA GLU A 86 -1.57 -8.72 -1.85
C GLU A 86 -1.99 -7.97 -3.10
N LEU A 87 -2.88 -8.56 -3.91
CA LEU A 87 -3.34 -7.95 -5.15
C LEU A 87 -4.14 -6.68 -4.89
N LEU A 88 -5.22 -6.80 -4.13
CA LEU A 88 -6.14 -5.70 -3.86
C LEU A 88 -5.53 -4.69 -2.89
N GLY A 89 -4.77 -5.14 -1.89
CA GLY A 89 -4.04 -4.24 -0.98
C GLY A 89 -2.95 -3.47 -1.72
N GLY A 90 -2.18 -4.14 -2.59
CA GLY A 90 -1.15 -3.50 -3.41
C GLY A 90 -1.73 -2.48 -4.40
N LEU A 91 -2.77 -2.84 -5.14
CA LEU A 91 -3.45 -1.92 -6.06
C LEU A 91 -4.15 -0.77 -5.31
N GLY A 92 -4.81 -1.07 -4.19
CA GLY A 92 -5.43 -0.06 -3.33
C GLY A 92 -4.40 0.95 -2.83
N LEU A 93 -3.24 0.48 -2.36
CA LEU A 93 -2.16 1.37 -1.94
C LEU A 93 -1.62 2.19 -3.12
N ALA A 94 -1.31 1.55 -4.26
CA ALA A 94 -0.77 2.21 -5.44
C ALA A 94 -1.69 3.34 -5.95
N LEU A 95 -2.99 3.08 -6.02
CA LEU A 95 -3.99 4.06 -6.44
C LEU A 95 -4.35 5.07 -5.33
N GLY A 96 -4.02 4.76 -4.08
CA GLY A 96 -4.49 5.48 -2.90
C GLY A 96 -6.01 5.42 -2.80
N LEU A 97 -6.56 4.20 -2.90
CA LEU A 97 -7.97 3.87 -2.82
C LEU A 97 -8.22 2.96 -1.62
N PHE A 98 -9.20 3.32 -0.78
CA PHE A 98 -9.45 2.66 0.51
C PHE A 98 -8.17 2.50 1.34
N THR A 99 -7.35 3.55 1.39
CA THR A 99 -5.99 3.56 1.95
C THR A 99 -5.83 2.84 3.28
N PRO A 100 -6.68 3.07 4.32
CA PRO A 100 -6.55 2.32 5.58
C PRO A 100 -6.80 0.81 5.42
N LEU A 101 -7.73 0.40 4.54
CA LEU A 101 -8.01 -1.02 4.27
C LEU A 101 -6.90 -1.66 3.43
N ALA A 102 -6.38 -0.94 2.43
CA ALA A 102 -5.23 -1.37 1.65
C ALA A 102 -4.00 -1.59 2.54
N ALA A 103 -3.73 -0.63 3.44
CA ALA A 103 -2.67 -0.76 4.43
C ALA A 103 -2.93 -1.94 5.39
N ALA A 104 -4.17 -2.16 5.84
CA ALA A 104 -4.51 -3.30 6.68
C ALA A 104 -4.21 -4.64 6.01
N ALA A 105 -4.58 -4.80 4.73
CA ALA A 105 -4.31 -6.01 3.96
C ALA A 105 -2.81 -6.27 3.83
N ILE A 106 -2.03 -5.23 3.53
CA ILE A 106 -0.57 -5.32 3.43
C ILE A 106 0.06 -5.70 4.77
N VAL A 107 -0.32 -5.02 5.86
CA VAL A 107 0.18 -5.32 7.21
C VAL A 107 -0.13 -6.76 7.60
N GLY A 108 -1.36 -7.23 7.35
CA GLY A 108 -1.76 -8.60 7.68
C GLY A 108 -0.94 -9.66 6.92
N VAL A 109 -0.69 -9.44 5.63
CA VAL A 109 0.16 -10.33 4.84
C VAL A 109 1.61 -10.29 5.32
N MET A 110 2.15 -9.10 5.61
CA MET A 110 3.53 -8.97 6.11
C MET A 110 3.71 -9.67 7.46
N ILE A 111 2.72 -9.60 8.36
CA ILE A 111 2.74 -10.34 9.63
C ILE A 111 2.75 -11.85 9.38
N ASN A 112 1.84 -12.37 8.54
CA ASN A 112 1.84 -13.80 8.19
C ASN A 112 3.17 -14.24 7.58
N ALA A 113 3.73 -13.44 6.66
CA ALA A 113 5.01 -13.74 6.01
C ALA A 113 6.18 -13.72 6.99
N MET A 114 6.19 -12.79 7.95
CA MET A 114 7.18 -12.77 9.02
C MET A 114 7.09 -14.03 9.88
N VAL A 115 5.89 -14.36 10.37
CA VAL A 115 5.71 -15.48 11.31
C VAL A 115 5.95 -16.83 10.65
N SER A 116 5.41 -17.04 9.44
CA SER A 116 5.43 -18.36 8.79
C SER A 116 6.67 -18.66 7.96
N VAL A 117 7.46 -17.64 7.60
CA VAL A 117 8.63 -17.81 6.72
C VAL A 117 9.85 -17.11 7.30
N ALA A 118 9.84 -15.78 7.41
CA ALA A 118 11.07 -15.00 7.54
C ALA A 118 11.67 -14.99 8.97
N ALA A 119 10.86 -15.12 10.02
CA ALA A 119 11.34 -15.06 11.41
C ALA A 119 12.33 -16.18 11.76
N ALA A 120 12.22 -17.34 11.11
CA ALA A 120 13.16 -18.44 11.27
C ALA A 120 14.58 -18.10 10.76
N HIS A 121 14.70 -17.07 9.93
CA HIS A 121 15.94 -16.64 9.29
C HIS A 121 16.57 -15.39 9.96
N GLY A 122 15.99 -14.89 11.05
CA GLY A 122 16.51 -13.73 11.78
C GLY A 122 16.10 -12.39 11.15
N LEU A 123 16.95 -11.37 11.33
CA LEU A 123 16.63 -9.99 10.94
C LEU A 123 16.91 -9.72 9.45
N TRP A 124 18.10 -10.06 8.97
CA TRP A 124 18.65 -9.49 7.74
C TRP A 124 18.11 -10.13 6.46
N ILE A 125 17.81 -9.31 5.46
CA ILE A 125 17.18 -9.74 4.20
C ILE A 125 18.06 -10.69 3.38
N ASP A 126 19.38 -10.57 3.46
CA ASP A 126 20.33 -11.44 2.75
C ASP A 126 20.27 -12.89 3.25
N GLN A 127 19.81 -13.09 4.48
CA GLN A 127 19.54 -14.39 5.08
C GLN A 127 18.10 -14.85 4.88
N GLY A 128 17.23 -14.03 4.29
CA GLY A 128 15.79 -14.27 4.19
C GLY A 128 15.00 -13.82 5.43
N GLY A 129 15.58 -12.94 6.26
CA GLY A 129 15.00 -12.43 7.49
C GLY A 129 13.88 -11.39 7.31
N ILE A 130 13.37 -10.88 8.43
CA ILE A 130 12.15 -10.06 8.50
C ILE A 130 12.31 -8.59 8.08
N GLU A 131 13.53 -8.10 7.86
CA GLU A 131 13.85 -6.69 7.58
C GLU A 131 12.97 -6.06 6.50
N TYR A 132 12.81 -6.74 5.36
CA TYR A 132 12.02 -6.21 4.25
C TYR A 132 10.52 -6.17 4.58
N ASN A 133 10.01 -7.18 5.27
CA ASN A 133 8.60 -7.26 5.67
C ASN A 133 8.25 -6.13 6.65
N ILE A 134 9.15 -5.83 7.60
CA ILE A 134 9.00 -4.69 8.52
C ILE A 134 8.97 -3.40 7.71
N GLY A 135 9.90 -3.22 6.76
CA GLY A 135 9.96 -2.04 5.90
C GLY A 135 8.65 -1.81 5.14
N ILE A 136 8.10 -2.85 4.51
CA ILE A 136 6.83 -2.77 3.77
C ILE A 136 5.66 -2.43 4.72
N ALA A 137 5.55 -3.13 5.85
CA ALA A 137 4.46 -2.91 6.80
C ALA A 137 4.48 -1.49 7.37
N VAL A 138 5.67 -0.99 7.75
CA VAL A 138 5.86 0.38 8.26
C VAL A 138 5.57 1.40 7.17
N ALA A 139 5.99 1.17 5.93
CA ALA A 139 5.66 2.07 4.81
C ALA A 139 4.15 2.17 4.58
N ALA A 140 3.43 1.04 4.60
CA ALA A 140 1.97 1.03 4.47
C ALA A 140 1.27 1.77 5.63
N LEU A 141 1.73 1.55 6.87
CA LEU A 141 1.22 2.27 8.05
C LEU A 141 1.54 3.77 8.00
N ALA A 142 2.73 4.15 7.51
CA ALA A 142 3.11 5.54 7.33
C ALA A 142 2.21 6.22 6.29
N VAL A 143 1.89 5.56 5.17
CA VAL A 143 0.93 6.09 4.20
C VAL A 143 -0.47 6.22 4.81
N ALA A 144 -0.93 5.25 5.61
CA ALA A 144 -2.21 5.38 6.32
C ALA A 144 -2.21 6.54 7.35
N ALA A 145 -1.08 6.77 8.03
CA ALA A 145 -0.91 7.85 9.00
C ALA A 145 -0.80 9.23 8.35
N ILE A 146 -0.07 9.36 7.24
CA ILE A 146 0.08 10.61 6.49
C ILE A 146 -1.20 10.91 5.69
N GLY A 147 -1.85 9.85 5.21
CA GLY A 147 -2.96 9.91 4.26
C GLY A 147 -2.51 9.62 2.83
N PRO A 148 -3.47 9.37 1.93
CA PRO A 148 -3.22 8.97 0.54
C PRO A 148 -2.48 10.02 -0.31
N GLY A 149 -2.47 11.29 0.10
CA GLY A 149 -1.95 12.42 -0.67
C GLY A 149 -2.92 12.91 -1.76
N ARG A 150 -2.55 14.00 -2.45
CA ARG A 150 -3.45 14.63 -3.43
C ARG A 150 -3.55 13.89 -4.76
N LEU A 151 -2.53 13.09 -5.10
CA LEU A 151 -2.49 12.26 -6.32
C LEU A 151 -3.12 10.89 -6.12
N ALA A 152 -4.17 10.80 -5.31
CA ALA A 152 -4.81 9.55 -4.95
C ALA A 152 -6.31 9.62 -5.21
N LEU A 153 -6.92 8.45 -5.46
CA LEU A 153 -8.36 8.37 -5.72
C LEU A 153 -9.19 8.70 -4.47
N ASP A 154 -8.67 8.42 -3.27
CA ASP A 154 -9.30 8.77 -2.00
C ASP A 154 -9.29 10.28 -1.70
N HIS A 155 -8.63 11.13 -2.50
CA HIS A 155 -8.45 12.54 -2.17
C HIS A 155 -9.79 13.28 -1.88
N TYR A 156 -10.87 12.85 -2.53
CA TYR A 156 -12.21 13.42 -2.35
C TYR A 156 -13.10 12.65 -1.36
N LEU A 157 -12.58 11.60 -0.74
CA LEU A 157 -13.34 10.70 0.13
C LEU A 157 -13.08 11.00 1.61
N PRO A 158 -14.06 10.78 2.51
CA PRO A 158 -13.96 11.16 3.92
C PRO A 158 -12.85 10.42 4.68
N TRP A 159 -12.49 9.21 4.24
CA TRP A 159 -11.36 8.41 4.76
C TRP A 159 -10.01 8.78 4.15
N GLY A 160 -9.97 9.72 3.19
CA GLY A 160 -8.75 10.17 2.51
C GLY A 160 -7.93 11.21 3.28
N ARG A 161 -8.26 11.46 4.56
CA ARG A 161 -7.60 12.48 5.39
C ARG A 161 -6.34 11.99 6.10
N GLY A 162 -6.13 10.68 6.21
CA GLY A 162 -5.05 10.11 7.01
C GLY A 162 -5.21 10.36 8.51
N GLY A 163 -4.14 10.17 9.26
CA GLY A 163 -4.04 10.36 10.71
C GLY A 163 -3.84 9.06 11.49
N TRP A 164 -3.36 9.21 12.73
CA TRP A 164 -3.11 8.07 13.63
C TRP A 164 -4.30 7.12 13.82
N PRO A 165 -5.58 7.55 13.85
CA PRO A 165 -6.71 6.62 13.90
C PRO A 165 -6.78 5.69 12.69
N HIS A 166 -6.43 6.16 11.49
CA HIS A 166 -6.43 5.34 10.28
C HIS A 166 -5.27 4.34 10.30
N ALA A 167 -4.09 4.76 10.77
CA ALA A 167 -2.96 3.85 10.96
C ALA A 167 -3.24 2.80 12.04
N ALA A 168 -3.87 3.20 13.16
CA ALA A 168 -4.29 2.28 14.22
C ALA A 168 -5.36 1.30 13.74
N LEU A 169 -6.33 1.76 12.95
CA LEU A 169 -7.32 0.91 12.30
C LEU A 169 -6.64 -0.09 11.35
N ALA A 170 -5.71 0.37 10.52
CA ALA A 170 -4.96 -0.49 9.60
C ALA A 170 -4.17 -1.57 10.35
N LEU A 171 -3.45 -1.16 11.41
CA LEU A 171 -2.71 -2.07 12.27
C LEU A 171 -3.63 -3.06 12.98
N GLY A 172 -4.74 -2.60 13.54
CA GLY A 172 -5.70 -3.44 14.27
C GLY A 172 -6.39 -4.46 13.36
N LEU A 173 -6.89 -4.03 12.20
CA LEU A 173 -7.52 -4.93 11.23
C LEU A 173 -6.52 -5.89 10.60
N GLY A 174 -5.33 -5.40 10.20
CA GLY A 174 -4.28 -6.23 9.63
C GLY A 174 -3.75 -7.26 10.64
N GLY A 175 -3.52 -6.83 11.88
CA GLY A 175 -3.09 -7.69 12.98
C GLY A 175 -4.13 -8.74 13.35
N LEU A 176 -5.40 -8.36 13.47
CA LEU A 176 -6.49 -9.30 13.74
C LEU A 176 -6.65 -10.31 12.59
N GLY A 177 -6.65 -9.84 11.34
CA GLY A 177 -6.72 -10.72 10.17
C GLY A 177 -5.55 -11.69 10.11
N ALA A 178 -4.35 -11.24 10.47
CA ALA A 178 -3.18 -12.10 10.54
C ALA A 178 -3.27 -13.14 11.66
N ALA A 179 -3.67 -12.73 12.86
CA ALA A 179 -3.85 -13.64 13.98
C ALA A 179 -4.90 -14.71 13.68
N LEU A 180 -6.01 -14.34 13.05
CA LEU A 180 -7.04 -15.29 12.62
C LEU A 180 -6.49 -16.25 11.57
N ALA A 181 -5.72 -15.76 10.59
CA ALA A 181 -5.15 -16.63 9.56
C ALA A 181 -4.13 -17.63 10.12
N LEU A 182 -3.33 -17.22 11.11
CA LEU A 182 -2.36 -18.08 11.79
C LEU A 182 -3.00 -19.10 12.74
N ALA A 183 -4.21 -18.84 13.21
CA ALA A 183 -4.94 -19.69 14.15
C ALA A 183 -5.78 -20.79 13.47
N LEU A 184 -5.93 -20.74 12.14
CA LEU A 184 -6.77 -21.61 11.32
C LEU A 184 -5.91 -22.56 10.47
#